data_AF-A0A8J6LGZ2-F1
#
_entry.id   AF-A0A8J6LGZ2-F1
#
_cell.length_a   1.000
_cell.length_b   1.000
_cell.length_c   1.000
_cell.angle_alpha   90.00
_cell.angle_beta   90.00
_cell.angle_gamma   90.00
#
_symmetry.space_group_name_H-M   'P 1'
#
loop_
_entity.id
_entity.type
_entity.pdbx_description
1 polymer ?
#
loop_
_entity_poly.entity_id
_entity_poly.type
_entity_poly.pdbx_seq_one_letter_code
_entity_poly.pdbx_strand_id
1 'polypeptide(L)'
;MVTCIDILKALAIYWKTIFIIVYPLALLPIFLMNNTPAMRCLYVVVLMAGFWVLEVLPLAVTAMIPLALFPTMGILDTKKTSMAYFKDSNMMFVGGLIIALAIEFCNLHTRISLHAIKLIGCSYRRLNFGLVTLTMLVSMWISNTAATAMMIPIIEAVLAELEGQGLGRVFEKEENEDPEAEIDPQMQRPTRVTMCFYIGTAYAASIGGLGCIVGSGTNLALKGIYETEFKDSPGVDFNKWLAANVPLMVAIMYPTWVWMQFWFMGLGRPNSADAKAINVGKEGEEVTRRVLSEKLHEMGRLSNHEVMVGIMFVFAVMLWFLRRPGFMKGWPEYITDTTVRPD
;
A
#
# COMPACT_ATOMS: atom_id res chain seq x y z
N MET A 1 25.48 -39.52 16.47
CA MET A 1 24.23 -40.18 16.07
C MET A 1 23.19 -39.07 15.93
N VAL A 2 22.81 -38.70 14.70
CA VAL A 2 21.82 -37.62 14.48
C VAL A 2 20.51 -38.09 15.07
N THR A 3 19.96 -37.36 16.04
CA THR A 3 18.70 -37.77 16.68
C THR A 3 17.53 -37.42 15.76
N CYS A 4 16.40 -38.15 15.86
CA CYS A 4 15.18 -37.80 15.11
C CYS A 4 14.74 -36.34 15.33
N ILE A 5 15.05 -35.78 16.49
CA ILE A 5 14.77 -34.38 16.84
C ILE A 5 15.61 -33.41 16.00
N ASP A 6 16.87 -33.74 15.74
CA ASP A 6 17.76 -32.93 14.89
C ASP A 6 17.30 -32.94 13.43
N ILE A 7 16.79 -34.09 12.96
CA ILE A 7 16.21 -34.22 11.62
C ILE A 7 14.93 -33.38 11.49
N LEU A 8 14.04 -33.44 12.48
CA LEU A 8 12.80 -32.64 12.51
C LEU A 8 13.09 -31.13 12.56
N LYS A 9 14.09 -30.71 13.33
CA LYS A 9 14.54 -29.31 13.36
C LYS A 9 15.12 -28.87 12.02
N ALA A 10 15.94 -29.71 11.37
CA ALA A 10 16.47 -29.41 10.05
C ALA A 10 15.35 -29.31 9.00
N LEU A 11 14.37 -30.22 9.01
CA LEU A 11 13.19 -30.15 8.13
C LEU A 11 12.38 -28.88 8.36
N ALA A 12 12.20 -28.46 9.62
CA ALA A 12 11.48 -27.24 9.97
C ALA A 12 12.21 -25.96 9.53
N ILE A 13 13.55 -25.96 9.48
CA ILE A 13 14.34 -24.82 9.01
C ILE A 13 14.36 -24.75 7.47
N TYR A 14 14.54 -25.89 6.80
CA TYR A 14 14.72 -25.96 5.34
C TYR A 14 13.45 -26.31 4.55
N TRP A 15 12.27 -26.26 5.17
CA TRP A 15 11.01 -26.66 4.55
C TRP A 15 10.75 -25.96 3.21
N LYS A 16 11.10 -24.68 3.08
CA LYS A 16 10.96 -23.91 1.83
C LYS A 16 11.81 -24.49 0.71
N THR A 17 13.09 -24.79 0.98
CA THR A 17 14.01 -25.38 0.02
C THR A 17 13.57 -26.77 -0.40
N ILE A 18 13.11 -27.58 0.57
CA ILE A 18 12.55 -28.90 0.31
C ILE A 18 11.32 -28.79 -0.58
N PHE A 19 10.42 -27.85 -0.28
CA PHE A 19 9.22 -27.61 -1.09
C PHE A 19 9.58 -27.21 -2.53
N ILE A 20 10.55 -26.31 -2.72
CA ILE A 20 11.00 -25.87 -4.05
C ILE A 20 11.47 -27.05 -4.92
N ILE A 21 12.04 -28.09 -4.33
CA ILE A 21 12.54 -29.27 -5.07
C ILE A 21 11.45 -30.33 -5.21
N VAL A 22 10.77 -30.67 -4.12
CA VAL A 22 9.80 -31.78 -4.06
C VAL A 22 8.51 -31.42 -4.79
N TYR A 23 8.04 -30.19 -4.71
CA TYR A 23 6.76 -29.78 -5.29
C TYR A 23 6.75 -29.87 -6.83
N PRO A 24 7.74 -29.34 -7.58
CA PRO A 24 7.82 -29.59 -9.03
C PRO A 24 7.87 -31.07 -9.38
N LEU A 25 8.65 -31.88 -8.63
CA LEU A 25 8.77 -33.32 -8.85
C LEU A 25 7.44 -34.05 -8.64
N ALA A 26 6.69 -33.67 -7.60
CA ALA A 26 5.37 -34.22 -7.31
C ALA A 26 4.33 -33.87 -8.39
N LEU A 27 4.51 -32.73 -9.09
CA LEU A 27 3.62 -32.29 -10.16
C LEU A 27 3.98 -32.87 -11.54
N LEU A 28 5.13 -33.54 -11.71
CA LEU A 28 5.54 -34.15 -12.98
C LEU A 28 4.47 -35.06 -13.64
N PRO A 29 3.69 -35.88 -12.91
CA PRO A 29 2.66 -36.72 -13.51
C PRO A 29 1.65 -35.95 -14.37
N ILE A 30 1.41 -34.67 -14.10
CA ILE A 30 0.43 -33.82 -14.80
C ILE A 30 0.66 -33.83 -16.31
N PHE A 31 1.90 -33.63 -16.77
CA PHE A 31 2.18 -33.61 -18.22
C PHE A 31 2.84 -34.90 -18.73
N LEU A 32 3.38 -35.75 -17.84
CA LEU A 32 3.93 -37.06 -18.23
C LEU A 32 2.84 -38.06 -18.61
N MET A 33 1.67 -38.01 -17.97
CA MET A 33 0.55 -38.91 -18.30
C MET A 33 -0.14 -38.54 -19.62
N ASN A 34 -0.23 -37.24 -19.94
CA ASN A 34 -0.82 -36.77 -21.19
C ASN A 34 -0.06 -35.53 -21.71
N ASN A 35 0.86 -35.74 -22.64
CA ASN A 35 1.85 -34.76 -23.04
C ASN A 35 1.32 -33.74 -24.07
N THR A 36 0.25 -33.01 -23.71
CA THR A 36 -0.32 -31.93 -24.53
C THR A 36 0.19 -30.55 -24.06
N PRO A 37 0.22 -29.53 -24.94
CA PRO A 37 0.57 -28.16 -24.55
C PRO A 37 -0.29 -27.62 -23.38
N ALA A 38 -1.56 -28.02 -23.32
CA ALA A 38 -2.47 -27.64 -22.24
C ALA A 38 -2.03 -28.21 -20.88
N MET A 39 -1.63 -29.49 -20.80
CA MET A 39 -1.16 -30.10 -19.55
C MET A 39 0.20 -29.56 -19.10
N ARG A 40 1.09 -29.21 -20.03
CA ARG A 40 2.36 -28.53 -19.73
C ARG A 40 2.09 -27.13 -19.16
N CYS A 41 1.14 -26.39 -19.73
CA CYS A 41 0.70 -25.11 -19.20
C CYS A 41 0.10 -25.25 -17.79
N LEU A 42 -0.77 -26.24 -17.59
CA LEU A 42 -1.36 -26.54 -16.28
C LEU A 42 -0.29 -26.82 -15.23
N TYR A 43 0.74 -27.61 -15.57
CA TYR A 43 1.88 -27.86 -14.69
C TYR A 43 2.54 -26.55 -14.24
N VAL A 44 2.86 -25.64 -15.17
CA VAL A 44 3.49 -24.36 -14.84
C VAL A 44 2.57 -23.48 -13.99
N VAL A 45 1.26 -23.44 -14.28
CA VAL A 45 0.29 -22.66 -13.51
C VAL A 45 0.17 -23.18 -12.07
N VAL A 46 0.04 -24.50 -11.88
CA VAL A 46 -0.06 -25.10 -10.53
C VAL A 46 1.27 -24.97 -9.77
N LEU A 47 2.40 -25.07 -10.47
CA LEU A 47 3.72 -24.82 -9.91
C LEU A 47 3.82 -23.38 -9.35
N MET A 48 3.45 -22.39 -10.16
CA MET A 48 3.46 -20.98 -9.75
C MET A 48 2.47 -20.70 -8.62
N ALA A 49 1.26 -21.29 -8.68
CA ALA A 49 0.26 -21.13 -7.64
C ALA A 49 0.76 -21.62 -6.28
N GLY A 50 1.39 -22.79 -6.22
CA GLY A 50 1.99 -23.31 -4.99
C GLY A 50 3.12 -22.41 -4.48
N PHE A 51 3.95 -21.89 -5.37
CA PHE A 51 5.05 -20.99 -4.99
C PHE A 51 4.57 -19.63 -4.49
N TRP A 52 3.49 -19.08 -5.05
CA TRP A 52 2.88 -17.84 -4.59
C TRP A 52 2.14 -17.99 -3.27
N VAL A 53 1.33 -19.05 -3.10
CA VAL A 53 0.55 -19.26 -1.86
C VAL A 53 1.45 -19.51 -0.66
N LEU A 54 2.57 -20.24 -0.84
CA LEU A 54 3.48 -20.59 0.24
C LEU A 54 4.68 -19.64 0.37
N GLU A 55 4.79 -18.65 -0.53
CA GLU A 55 5.88 -17.66 -0.58
C GLU A 55 7.27 -18.30 -0.36
N VAL A 56 7.52 -19.41 -1.07
CA VAL A 56 8.78 -20.16 -0.96
C VAL A 56 9.92 -19.47 -1.72
N LEU A 57 9.58 -18.71 -2.77
CA LEU A 57 10.48 -17.87 -3.55
C LEU A 57 9.91 -16.43 -3.59
N PRO A 58 10.76 -15.41 -3.78
CA PRO A 58 10.28 -14.04 -4.00
C PRO A 58 9.29 -13.98 -5.17
N LEU A 59 8.20 -13.21 -5.01
CA LEU A 59 7.09 -13.15 -5.97
C LEU A 59 7.57 -12.86 -7.40
N ALA A 60 8.59 -12.00 -7.55
CA ALA A 60 9.19 -11.66 -8.84
C ALA A 60 9.93 -12.85 -9.50
N VAL A 61 10.63 -13.67 -8.72
CA VAL A 61 11.32 -14.87 -9.22
C VAL A 61 10.30 -15.89 -9.73
N THR A 62 9.24 -16.12 -8.95
CA THR A 62 8.13 -16.98 -9.35
C THR A 62 7.45 -16.46 -10.63
N ALA A 63 7.25 -15.14 -10.73
CA ALA A 63 6.66 -14.51 -11.92
C ALA A 63 7.53 -14.64 -13.19
N MET A 64 8.84 -14.90 -13.08
CA MET A 64 9.74 -15.13 -14.22
C MET A 64 9.78 -16.59 -14.70
N ILE A 65 9.20 -17.53 -13.95
CA ILE A 65 9.19 -18.96 -14.32
C ILE A 65 8.64 -19.21 -15.74
N PRO A 66 7.52 -18.59 -16.16
CA PRO A 66 6.99 -18.75 -17.52
C PRO A 66 7.99 -18.38 -18.62
N LEU A 67 8.84 -17.37 -18.39
CA LEU A 67 9.82 -16.90 -19.38
C LEU A 67 10.80 -18.01 -19.80
N ALA A 68 11.14 -18.91 -18.87
CA ALA A 68 11.99 -20.06 -19.14
C ALA A 68 11.19 -21.32 -19.48
N LEU A 69 10.11 -21.62 -18.73
CA LEU A 69 9.38 -22.88 -18.88
C LEU A 69 8.46 -22.92 -20.11
N PHE A 70 7.87 -21.79 -20.53
CA PHE A 70 6.98 -21.82 -21.69
C PHE A 70 7.70 -22.15 -23.00
N PRO A 71 8.87 -21.55 -23.32
CA PRO A 71 9.62 -21.91 -24.52
C PRO A 71 10.21 -23.33 -24.44
N THR A 72 10.76 -23.73 -23.29
CA THR A 72 11.41 -25.04 -23.13
C THR A 72 10.42 -26.21 -23.16
N MET A 73 9.21 -26.01 -22.64
CA MET A 73 8.13 -27.00 -22.70
C MET A 73 7.30 -26.91 -23.98
N GLY A 74 7.62 -26.00 -24.91
CA GLY A 74 6.91 -25.83 -26.18
C GLY A 74 5.45 -25.38 -26.02
N ILE A 75 5.16 -24.57 -25.00
CA ILE A 75 3.82 -23.99 -24.74
C ILE A 75 3.63 -22.71 -25.57
N LEU A 76 4.57 -21.77 -25.46
CA LEU A 76 4.59 -20.50 -26.19
C LEU A 76 6.03 -20.19 -26.61
N ASP A 77 6.19 -19.49 -27.73
CA ASP A 77 7.50 -19.03 -28.19
C ASP A 77 8.06 -17.92 -27.28
N THR A 78 9.39 -17.77 -27.28
CA THR A 78 10.11 -16.78 -26.46
C THR A 78 9.63 -15.36 -26.74
N LYS A 79 9.34 -15.02 -28.00
CA LYS A 79 8.87 -13.69 -28.38
C LYS A 79 7.50 -13.40 -27.79
N LYS A 80 6.51 -14.28 -27.98
CA LYS A 80 5.17 -14.09 -27.38
C LYS A 80 5.21 -14.09 -25.85
N THR A 81 6.00 -14.97 -25.24
CA THR A 81 6.13 -15.04 -23.77
C THR A 81 6.72 -13.74 -23.22
N SER A 82 7.78 -13.21 -23.84
CA SER A 82 8.42 -11.96 -23.40
C SER A 82 7.50 -10.75 -23.57
N MET A 83 6.74 -10.68 -24.67
CA MET A 83 5.79 -9.59 -24.91
C MET A 83 4.69 -9.50 -23.84
N ALA A 84 4.36 -10.60 -23.16
CA ALA A 84 3.39 -10.58 -22.07
C ALA A 84 3.84 -9.76 -20.84
N TYR A 85 5.15 -9.53 -20.67
CA TYR A 85 5.70 -8.72 -19.58
C TYR A 85 5.73 -7.23 -19.90
N PHE A 86 5.70 -6.85 -21.18
CA PHE A 86 5.75 -5.47 -21.65
C PHE A 86 4.39 -4.92 -22.11
N LYS A 87 3.30 -5.38 -21.47
CA LYS A 87 1.97 -4.80 -21.71
C LYS A 87 1.91 -3.33 -21.25
N ASP A 88 1.08 -2.54 -21.92
CA ASP A 88 0.93 -1.10 -21.64
C ASP A 88 0.55 -0.83 -20.18
N SER A 89 -0.27 -1.69 -19.57
CA SER A 89 -0.62 -1.64 -18.14
C SER A 89 0.62 -1.77 -17.23
N ASN A 90 1.58 -2.62 -17.57
CA ASN A 90 2.81 -2.78 -16.80
C ASN A 90 3.74 -1.58 -16.98
N MET A 91 3.83 -1.01 -18.19
CA MET A 91 4.63 0.20 -18.43
C MET A 91 4.03 1.42 -17.70
N MET A 92 2.70 1.52 -17.66
CA MET A 92 1.99 2.52 -16.87
C MET A 92 2.29 2.36 -15.37
N PHE A 93 2.35 1.13 -14.86
CA PHE A 93 2.75 0.87 -13.47
C PHE A 93 4.16 1.38 -13.17
N VAL A 94 5.12 1.06 -14.04
CA VAL A 94 6.52 1.49 -13.89
C VAL A 94 6.61 3.03 -13.89
N GLY A 95 5.94 3.70 -14.83
CA GLY A 95 5.89 5.16 -14.87
C GLY A 95 5.28 5.77 -13.60
N GLY A 96 4.19 5.18 -13.12
CA GLY A 96 3.54 5.57 -11.86
C GLY A 96 4.45 5.42 -10.64
N LEU A 97 5.15 4.30 -10.51
CA LEU A 97 6.12 4.05 -9.44
C LEU A 97 7.28 5.05 -9.47
N ILE A 98 7.80 5.39 -10.64
CA ILE A 98 8.88 6.38 -10.77
C ILE A 98 8.42 7.75 -10.27
N ILE A 99 7.22 8.19 -10.66
CA ILE A 99 6.64 9.46 -10.19
C ILE A 99 6.42 9.42 -8.67
N ALA A 100 5.87 8.33 -8.15
CA ALA A 100 5.65 8.12 -6.71
C ALA A 100 6.96 8.21 -5.92
N LEU A 101 8.01 7.49 -6.36
CA LEU A 101 9.34 7.51 -5.74
C LEU A 101 9.99 8.89 -5.79
N ALA A 102 9.80 9.65 -6.87
CA ALA A 102 10.32 11.03 -6.96
C ALA A 102 9.66 11.96 -5.93
N ILE A 103 8.35 11.83 -5.71
CA ILE A 103 7.58 12.58 -4.70
C ILE A 103 7.99 12.16 -3.28
N GLU A 104 8.25 10.86 -3.09
CA GLU A 104 8.75 10.30 -1.84
C GLU A 104 10.14 10.87 -1.51
N PHE A 105 11.08 10.78 -2.45
CA PHE A 105 12.45 11.24 -2.28
C PHE A 105 12.56 12.74 -1.96
N CYS A 106 11.66 13.56 -2.50
CA CYS A 106 11.65 15.00 -2.23
C CYS A 106 10.93 15.37 -0.91
N ASN A 107 10.34 14.42 -0.18
CA ASN A 107 9.51 14.67 1.01
C ASN A 107 8.33 15.64 0.79
N LEU A 108 7.93 15.85 -0.48
CA LEU A 108 6.86 16.79 -0.84
C LEU A 108 5.53 16.39 -0.21
N HIS A 109 5.23 15.09 -0.23
CA HIS A 109 4.04 14.50 0.39
C HIS A 109 4.03 14.76 1.91
N THR A 110 5.17 14.70 2.60
CA THR A 110 5.29 14.92 4.06
C THR A 110 5.03 16.39 4.41
N ARG A 111 5.52 17.31 3.58
CA ARG A 111 5.21 18.74 3.74
C ARG A 111 3.72 19.03 3.60
N ILE A 112 3.10 18.50 2.53
CA ILE A 112 1.65 18.63 2.29
C ILE A 112 0.87 18.03 3.46
N SER A 113 1.33 16.89 3.96
CA SER A 113 0.76 16.16 5.08
C SER A 113 0.69 16.99 6.36
N LEU A 114 1.83 17.54 6.79
CA LEU A 114 1.89 18.35 8.02
C LEU A 114 1.06 19.63 7.91
N HIS A 115 1.02 20.27 6.73
CA HIS A 115 0.16 21.42 6.49
C HIS A 115 -1.33 21.06 6.57
N ALA A 116 -1.74 19.93 6.00
CA ALA A 116 -3.12 19.46 6.04
C ALA A 116 -3.58 19.17 7.49
N ILE A 117 -2.75 18.50 8.28
CA ILE A 117 -3.09 18.17 9.68
C ILE A 117 -3.23 19.45 10.53
N LYS A 118 -2.35 20.44 10.30
CA LYS A 118 -2.44 21.75 10.98
C LYS A 118 -3.76 22.48 10.71
N LEU A 119 -4.39 22.23 9.56
CA LEU A 119 -5.67 22.83 9.16
C LEU A 119 -6.89 22.11 9.76
N ILE A 120 -6.82 20.78 9.90
CA ILE A 120 -7.92 19.93 10.41
C ILE A 120 -8.10 20.10 11.94
N GLY A 121 -7.01 20.31 12.67
CA GLY A 121 -7.02 20.60 14.10
C GLY A 121 -6.32 19.54 14.95
N CYS A 122 -6.17 19.86 16.24
CA CYS A 122 -5.19 19.21 17.11
C CYS A 122 -5.79 18.36 18.24
N SER A 123 -7.12 18.18 18.31
CA SER A 123 -7.70 17.18 19.21
C SER A 123 -7.43 15.77 18.71
N TYR A 124 -7.27 14.80 19.61
CA TYR A 124 -6.99 13.39 19.27
C TYR A 124 -7.85 12.83 18.13
N ARG A 125 -9.16 13.10 18.14
CA ARG A 125 -10.09 12.62 17.10
C ARG A 125 -9.88 13.33 15.75
N ARG A 126 -9.67 14.65 15.77
CA ARG A 126 -9.41 15.44 14.54
C ARG A 126 -8.04 15.12 13.97
N LEU A 127 -7.06 14.91 14.83
CA LEU A 127 -5.71 14.49 14.49
C LEU A 127 -5.72 13.11 13.82
N ASN A 128 -6.41 12.13 14.43
CA ASN A 128 -6.58 10.80 13.83
C ASN A 128 -7.32 10.88 12.49
N PHE A 129 -8.42 11.66 12.42
CA PHE A 129 -9.13 11.90 11.16
C PHE A 129 -8.20 12.48 10.08
N GLY A 130 -7.39 13.47 10.43
CA GLY A 130 -6.45 14.10 9.52
C GLY A 130 -5.39 13.13 9.00
N LEU A 131 -4.76 12.37 9.90
CA LEU A 131 -3.75 11.37 9.56
C LEU A 131 -4.32 10.25 8.68
N VAL A 132 -5.50 9.73 9.02
CA VAL A 132 -6.20 8.69 8.23
C VAL A 132 -6.59 9.20 6.84
N THR A 133 -7.24 10.37 6.77
CA THR A 133 -7.67 10.96 5.49
C THR A 133 -6.48 11.22 4.57
N LEU A 134 -5.41 11.76 5.15
CA LEU A 134 -4.20 12.06 4.43
C LEU A 134 -3.47 10.80 3.95
N THR A 135 -3.37 9.77 4.80
CA THR A 135 -2.78 8.48 4.43
C THR A 135 -3.53 7.87 3.24
N MET A 136 -4.87 7.91 3.29
CA MET A 136 -5.71 7.45 2.18
C MET A 136 -5.42 8.22 0.88
N LEU A 137 -5.33 9.55 0.94
CA LEU A 137 -5.05 10.38 -0.25
C LEU A 137 -3.64 10.16 -0.80
N VAL A 138 -2.63 10.03 0.06
CA VAL A 138 -1.25 9.75 -0.35
C VAL A 138 -1.16 8.37 -1.01
N SER A 139 -1.82 7.37 -0.44
CA SER A 139 -1.80 5.99 -0.95
C SER A 139 -2.55 5.80 -2.27
N MET A 140 -3.28 6.81 -2.77
CA MET A 140 -3.78 6.80 -4.15
C MET A 140 -2.64 6.87 -5.17
N TRP A 141 -1.51 7.48 -4.80
CA TRP A 141 -0.41 7.79 -5.73
C TRP A 141 0.89 7.06 -5.41
N ILE A 142 1.06 6.66 -4.16
CA ILE A 142 2.24 5.95 -3.66
C ILE A 142 1.80 4.54 -3.23
N SER A 143 2.73 3.57 -3.23
CA SER A 143 2.42 2.21 -2.78
C SER A 143 1.92 2.18 -1.33
N ASN A 144 0.94 1.32 -1.03
CA ASN A 144 0.34 1.18 0.29
C ASN A 144 1.38 0.94 1.40
N THR A 145 2.39 0.13 1.11
CA THR A 145 3.50 -0.17 2.02
C THR A 145 4.33 1.08 2.30
N ALA A 146 4.72 1.83 1.28
CA ALA A 146 5.49 3.06 1.45
C ALA A 146 4.67 4.14 2.18
N ALA A 147 3.39 4.32 1.81
CA ALA A 147 2.50 5.27 2.49
C ALA A 147 2.38 4.96 4.00
N THR A 148 2.28 3.67 4.36
CA THR A 148 2.23 3.24 5.78
C THR A 148 3.58 3.48 6.47
N ALA A 149 4.68 3.02 5.88
CA ALA A 149 6.03 3.13 6.45
C ALA A 149 6.46 4.59 6.69
N MET A 150 5.95 5.50 5.87
CA MET A 150 6.19 6.93 5.95
C MET A 150 5.32 7.63 7.00
N MET A 151 4.06 7.22 7.14
CA MET A 151 3.14 7.82 8.13
C MET A 151 3.43 7.37 9.56
N ILE A 152 3.95 6.14 9.76
CA ILE A 152 4.24 5.61 11.10
C ILE A 152 5.20 6.51 11.88
N PRO A 153 6.38 6.92 11.36
CA PRO A 153 7.28 7.82 12.09
C PRO A 153 6.65 9.18 12.43
N ILE A 154 5.78 9.71 11.56
CA ILE A 154 5.05 10.96 11.83
C ILE A 154 4.09 10.77 13.00
N ILE A 155 3.36 9.64 13.01
CA ILE A 155 2.44 9.28 14.09
C ILE A 155 3.21 9.08 15.39
N GLU A 156 4.31 8.34 15.37
CA GLU A 156 5.17 8.10 16.54
C GLU A 156 5.70 9.42 17.11
N ALA A 157 6.22 10.31 16.28
CA ALA A 157 6.70 11.61 16.73
C ALA A 157 5.59 12.46 17.38
N VAL A 158 4.39 12.45 16.79
CA VAL A 158 3.25 13.19 17.33
C VAL A 158 2.74 12.57 18.64
N LEU A 159 2.68 11.24 18.74
CA LEU A 159 2.24 10.53 19.93
C LEU A 159 3.25 10.66 21.08
N ALA A 160 4.55 10.56 20.80
CA ALA A 160 5.62 10.70 21.80
C ALA A 160 5.61 12.08 22.46
N GLU A 161 5.40 13.13 21.69
CA GLU A 161 5.30 14.50 22.22
C GLU A 161 4.03 14.71 23.06
N LEU A 162 2.91 14.10 22.67
CA LEU A 162 1.69 14.11 23.48
C LEU A 162 1.92 13.46 24.85
N GLU A 163 2.66 12.35 24.90
CA GLU A 163 3.02 11.70 26.16
C GLU A 163 4.05 12.48 26.98
N GLY A 164 5.06 13.08 26.34
CA GLY A 164 6.06 13.91 27.02
C GLY A 164 5.48 15.11 27.77
N GLN A 165 4.33 15.61 27.32
CA GLN A 165 3.57 16.69 27.95
C GLN A 165 2.47 16.19 28.90
N GLY A 166 2.40 14.87 29.14
CA GLY A 166 1.43 14.24 30.04
C GLY A 166 0.00 14.15 29.48
N LEU A 167 -0.19 14.35 28.18
CA LEU A 167 -1.49 14.45 27.51
C LEU A 167 -1.90 13.13 26.85
N GLY A 168 -1.90 12.06 27.64
CA GLY A 168 -2.15 10.69 27.18
C GLY A 168 -0.93 9.80 27.40
N ARG A 169 -1.09 8.50 27.15
CA ARG A 169 -0.01 7.51 27.22
C ARG A 169 0.09 6.81 25.88
N VAL A 170 1.29 6.71 25.32
CA VAL A 170 1.51 5.99 24.05
C VAL A 170 1.51 4.48 24.31
N PHE A 171 2.14 4.08 25.40
CA PHE A 171 2.25 2.69 25.82
C PHE A 171 1.56 2.44 27.17
N GLU A 172 1.02 1.24 27.34
CA GLU A 172 0.52 0.78 28.62
C GLU A 172 1.72 0.58 29.56
N LYS A 173 1.61 1.09 30.79
CA LYS A 173 2.54 0.68 31.84
C LYS A 173 2.15 -0.74 32.22
N GLU A 174 3.05 -1.71 32.04
CA GLU A 174 2.90 -2.99 32.72
C GLU A 174 2.90 -2.68 34.23
N GLU A 175 1.81 -3.01 34.92
CA GLU A 175 1.85 -3.20 36.36
C GLU A 175 2.71 -4.44 36.63
N ASN A 176 4.03 -4.29 36.56
CA ASN A 176 4.93 -5.29 37.10
C ASN A 176 4.79 -5.24 38.62
N GLU A 177 4.32 -6.33 39.22
CA GLU A 177 4.33 -6.54 40.67
C GLU A 177 5.76 -6.53 41.24
N ASP A 178 6.79 -6.64 40.38
CA ASP A 178 8.21 -6.53 40.73
C ASP A 178 8.85 -5.21 40.23
N PRO A 179 9.26 -4.31 41.14
CA PRO A 179 9.90 -3.03 40.78
C PRO A 179 11.34 -3.15 40.21
N GLU A 180 11.91 -4.36 40.12
CA GLU A 180 13.27 -4.62 39.64
C GLU A 180 13.35 -5.33 38.27
N ALA A 181 12.21 -5.67 37.64
CA ALA A 181 12.22 -6.27 36.32
C ALA A 181 12.62 -5.22 35.25
N GLU A 182 13.75 -5.47 34.55
CA GLU A 182 14.13 -4.68 33.37
C GLU A 182 13.01 -4.75 32.32
N ILE A 183 12.35 -3.62 32.08
CA ILE A 183 11.35 -3.48 31.03
C ILE A 183 12.09 -3.54 29.69
N ASP A 184 11.91 -4.62 28.92
CA ASP A 184 12.38 -4.70 27.54
C ASP A 184 11.65 -3.61 26.72
N PRO A 185 12.36 -2.62 26.14
CA PRO A 185 11.75 -1.59 25.30
C PRO A 185 10.96 -2.16 24.12
N GLN A 186 11.26 -3.38 23.66
CA GLN A 186 10.56 -4.05 22.56
C GLN A 186 9.22 -4.71 22.95
N MET A 187 8.91 -4.88 24.25
CA MET A 187 7.67 -5.51 24.71
C MET A 187 6.58 -4.55 25.21
N GLN A 188 6.78 -3.23 25.08
CA GLN A 188 5.77 -2.26 25.53
C GLN A 188 4.50 -2.32 24.67
N ARG A 189 3.37 -2.62 25.31
CA ARG A 189 2.07 -2.73 24.62
C ARG A 189 1.53 -1.34 24.29
N PRO A 190 1.21 -1.03 23.02
CA PRO A 190 0.61 0.25 22.67
C PRO A 190 -0.79 0.38 23.27
N THR A 191 -1.16 1.58 23.74
CA THR A 191 -2.52 1.82 24.24
C THR A 191 -3.54 1.68 23.11
N ARG A 192 -4.81 1.51 23.48
CA ARG A 192 -5.93 1.43 22.51
C ARG A 192 -5.99 2.66 21.60
N VAL A 193 -5.63 3.84 22.11
CA VAL A 193 -5.56 5.09 21.33
C VAL A 193 -4.44 5.01 20.30
N THR A 194 -3.24 4.63 20.71
CA THR A 194 -2.08 4.41 19.81
C THR A 194 -2.38 3.36 18.74
N MET A 195 -3.01 2.25 19.13
CA MET A 195 -3.46 1.22 18.19
C MET A 195 -4.45 1.77 17.15
N CYS A 196 -5.34 2.68 17.53
CA CYS A 196 -6.24 3.34 16.59
C CYS A 196 -5.51 4.18 15.53
N PHE A 197 -4.36 4.78 15.87
CA PHE A 197 -3.53 5.49 14.89
C PHE A 197 -2.81 4.53 13.94
N TYR A 198 -2.21 3.46 14.46
CA TYR A 198 -1.49 2.49 13.62
C TYR A 198 -2.42 1.69 12.71
N ILE A 199 -3.46 1.08 13.28
CA ILE A 199 -4.46 0.32 12.51
C ILE A 199 -5.21 1.24 11.54
N GLY A 200 -5.55 2.45 12.00
CA GLY A 200 -6.22 3.43 11.15
C GLY A 200 -5.40 3.79 9.91
N THR A 201 -4.11 3.97 10.08
CA THR A 201 -3.16 4.25 8.98
C THR A 201 -3.01 3.07 8.04
N ALA A 202 -2.87 1.84 8.57
CA ALA A 202 -2.75 0.64 7.75
C ALA A 202 -4.00 0.41 6.86
N TYR A 203 -5.20 0.58 7.44
CA TYR A 203 -6.44 0.51 6.66
C TYR A 203 -6.57 1.68 5.68
N ALA A 204 -6.22 2.90 6.09
CA ALA A 204 -6.27 4.06 5.24
C ALA A 204 -5.39 3.92 3.99
N ALA A 205 -4.16 3.43 4.15
CA ALA A 205 -3.28 3.15 3.02
C ALA A 205 -3.89 2.11 2.09
N SER A 206 -4.37 0.99 2.65
CA SER A 206 -4.98 -0.08 1.87
C SER A 206 -6.24 0.37 1.09
N ILE A 207 -7.12 1.15 1.73
CA ILE A 207 -8.34 1.69 1.11
C ILE A 207 -7.97 2.77 0.09
N GLY A 208 -7.01 3.63 0.40
CA GLY A 208 -6.51 4.68 -0.49
C GLY A 208 -6.01 4.16 -1.83
N GLY A 209 -5.33 3.01 -1.84
CA GLY A 209 -4.86 2.34 -3.04
C GLY A 209 -5.97 1.92 -4.03
N LEU A 210 -7.24 1.95 -3.63
CA LEU A 210 -8.38 1.69 -4.53
C LEU A 210 -8.70 2.89 -5.43
N GLY A 211 -8.44 4.12 -4.96
CA GLY A 211 -8.95 5.34 -5.59
C GLY A 211 -8.41 5.58 -7.00
N CYS A 212 -7.11 5.40 -7.19
CA CYS A 212 -6.47 5.54 -8.50
C CYS A 212 -6.03 4.17 -9.04
N ILE A 213 -6.07 4.03 -10.35
CA ILE A 213 -5.65 2.80 -11.02
C ILE A 213 -4.16 2.49 -10.80
N VAL A 214 -3.32 3.50 -10.58
CA VAL A 214 -1.89 3.37 -10.28
C VAL A 214 -1.61 3.00 -8.82
N GLY A 215 -2.58 3.18 -7.92
CA GLY A 215 -2.37 3.06 -6.47
C GLY A 215 -2.01 1.64 -6.01
N SER A 216 -2.53 0.61 -6.70
CA SER A 216 -2.23 -0.80 -6.38
C SER A 216 -1.98 -1.62 -7.65
N GLY A 217 -1.03 -2.56 -7.56
CA GLY A 217 -0.76 -3.51 -8.63
C GLY A 217 -1.97 -4.39 -9.00
N THR A 218 -2.89 -4.62 -8.06
CA THR A 218 -4.13 -5.37 -8.32
C THR A 218 -5.05 -4.65 -9.31
N ASN A 219 -5.11 -3.31 -9.25
CA ASN A 219 -5.94 -2.50 -10.15
C ASN A 219 -5.42 -2.59 -11.58
N LEU A 220 -4.10 -2.58 -11.74
CA LEU A 220 -3.44 -2.70 -13.04
C LEU A 220 -3.47 -4.13 -13.59
N ALA A 221 -3.40 -5.13 -12.71
CA ALA A 221 -3.64 -6.52 -13.09
C ALA A 221 -5.07 -6.69 -13.63
N LEU A 222 -6.07 -6.13 -12.94
CA LEU A 222 -7.45 -6.13 -13.44
C LEU A 222 -7.56 -5.43 -14.79
N LYS A 223 -6.99 -4.22 -14.93
CA LYS A 223 -6.94 -3.49 -16.19
C LYS A 223 -6.39 -4.37 -17.32
N GLY A 224 -5.20 -4.92 -17.12
CA GLY A 224 -4.51 -5.73 -18.13
C GLY A 224 -5.26 -7.02 -18.49
N ILE A 225 -5.94 -7.66 -17.54
CA ILE A 225 -6.78 -8.83 -17.81
C ILE A 225 -8.04 -8.41 -18.57
N TYR A 226 -8.75 -7.39 -18.09
CA TYR A 226 -10.00 -6.91 -18.68
C TYR A 226 -9.82 -6.49 -20.14
N GLU A 227 -8.77 -5.74 -20.45
CA GLU A 227 -8.47 -5.29 -21.81
C GLU A 227 -8.03 -6.44 -22.73
N THR A 228 -7.40 -7.49 -22.16
CA THR A 228 -7.00 -8.67 -22.94
C THR A 228 -8.20 -9.53 -23.31
N GLU A 229 -9.11 -9.75 -22.34
CA GLU A 229 -10.29 -10.62 -22.50
C GLU A 229 -11.44 -9.94 -23.22
N PHE A 230 -11.69 -8.64 -22.97
CA PHE A 230 -12.81 -7.88 -23.52
C PHE A 230 -12.35 -6.81 -24.51
N LYS A 231 -11.81 -7.24 -25.67
CA LYS A 231 -11.22 -6.35 -26.68
C LYS A 231 -12.20 -5.33 -27.30
N ASP A 232 -13.49 -5.65 -27.32
CA ASP A 232 -14.55 -4.78 -27.87
C ASP A 232 -15.13 -3.81 -26.82
N SER A 233 -14.65 -3.89 -25.58
CA SER A 233 -15.06 -3.03 -24.48
C SER A 233 -14.39 -1.66 -24.59
N PRO A 234 -15.02 -0.57 -24.09
CA PRO A 234 -14.45 0.78 -24.11
C PRO A 234 -13.21 0.99 -23.21
N GLY A 235 -12.53 -0.08 -22.78
CA GLY A 235 -11.33 -0.05 -21.95
C GLY A 235 -11.56 0.47 -20.53
N VAL A 236 -10.49 0.44 -19.70
CA VAL A 236 -10.51 1.02 -18.35
C VAL A 236 -9.67 2.30 -18.33
N ASP A 237 -10.34 3.41 -18.62
CA ASP A 237 -9.71 4.74 -18.57
C ASP A 237 -9.46 5.22 -17.14
N PHE A 238 -8.40 6.00 -16.95
CA PHE A 238 -8.06 6.64 -15.67
C PHE A 238 -9.25 7.42 -15.07
N ASN A 239 -9.94 8.22 -15.87
CA ASN A 239 -11.05 9.05 -15.42
C ASN A 239 -12.27 8.23 -14.97
N LYS A 240 -12.60 7.18 -15.74
CA LYS A 240 -13.70 6.27 -15.39
C LYS A 240 -13.39 5.53 -14.10
N TRP A 241 -12.15 5.07 -13.94
CA TRP A 241 -11.69 4.41 -12.73
C TRP A 241 -11.80 5.35 -11.52
N LEU A 242 -11.27 6.56 -11.63
CA LEU A 242 -11.28 7.55 -10.56
C LEU A 242 -12.72 7.90 -10.15
N ALA A 243 -13.59 8.17 -11.13
CA ALA A 243 -14.99 8.52 -10.87
C ALA A 243 -15.77 7.38 -10.19
N ALA A 244 -15.46 6.12 -10.51
CA ALA A 244 -16.09 4.97 -9.88
C ALA A 244 -15.53 4.65 -8.49
N ASN A 245 -14.20 4.67 -8.34
CA ASN A 245 -13.53 4.15 -7.15
C ASN A 245 -13.31 5.19 -6.05
N VAL A 246 -13.17 6.48 -6.36
CA VAL A 246 -13.00 7.52 -5.31
C VAL A 246 -14.22 7.62 -4.40
N PRO A 247 -15.48 7.64 -4.92
CA PRO A 247 -16.65 7.62 -4.05
C PRO A 247 -16.72 6.35 -3.20
N LEU A 248 -16.37 5.20 -3.77
CA LEU A 248 -16.33 3.92 -3.04
C LEU A 248 -15.26 3.93 -1.94
N MET A 249 -14.05 4.41 -2.24
CA MET A 249 -12.94 4.58 -1.31
C MET A 249 -13.37 5.43 -0.10
N VAL A 250 -14.01 6.58 -0.37
CA VAL A 250 -14.56 7.47 0.65
C VAL A 250 -15.67 6.79 1.47
N ALA A 251 -16.57 6.07 0.80
CA ALA A 251 -17.67 5.34 1.42
C ALA A 251 -17.22 4.16 2.28
N ILE A 252 -16.03 3.59 2.03
CA ILE A 252 -15.44 2.54 2.88
C ILE A 252 -14.64 3.17 4.01
N MET A 253 -13.84 4.20 3.72
CA MET A 253 -12.91 4.81 4.67
C MET A 253 -13.62 5.45 5.86
N TYR A 254 -14.60 6.32 5.63
CA TYR A 254 -15.19 7.09 6.72
C TYR A 254 -16.05 6.24 7.66
N PRO A 255 -16.85 5.26 7.21
CA PRO A 255 -17.49 4.30 8.10
C PRO A 255 -16.47 3.47 8.90
N THR A 256 -15.38 3.03 8.26
CA THR A 256 -14.28 2.33 8.95
C THR A 256 -13.66 3.21 10.04
N TRP A 257 -13.43 4.48 9.73
CA TRP A 257 -12.94 5.47 10.69
C TRP A 257 -13.92 5.67 11.85
N VAL A 258 -15.22 5.88 11.60
CA VAL A 258 -16.24 6.01 12.65
C VAL A 258 -16.28 4.77 13.54
N TRP A 259 -16.21 3.57 12.94
CA TRP A 259 -16.16 2.32 13.67
C TRP A 259 -14.92 2.23 14.58
N MET A 260 -13.74 2.62 14.10
CA MET A 260 -12.53 2.69 14.92
C MET A 260 -12.67 3.71 16.05
N GLN A 261 -13.25 4.88 15.78
CA GLN A 261 -13.51 5.91 16.80
C GLN A 261 -14.45 5.41 17.90
N PHE A 262 -15.46 4.62 17.55
CA PHE A 262 -16.39 4.02 18.50
C PHE A 262 -15.71 2.97 19.40
N TRP A 263 -14.87 2.11 18.83
CA TRP A 263 -14.24 1.01 19.57
C TRP A 263 -13.01 1.41 20.37
N PHE A 264 -12.16 2.29 19.83
CA PHE A 264 -10.87 2.63 20.42
C PHE A 264 -10.85 3.99 21.13
N MET A 265 -11.69 4.95 20.71
CA MET A 265 -11.71 6.33 21.24
C MET A 265 -13.05 6.69 21.93
N GLY A 266 -13.87 5.68 22.26
CA GLY A 266 -15.10 5.85 23.04
C GLY A 266 -16.13 6.81 22.42
N LEU A 267 -16.19 6.94 21.09
CA LEU A 267 -17.21 7.77 20.43
C LEU A 267 -18.60 7.29 20.84
N GLY A 268 -19.46 8.22 21.30
CA GLY A 268 -20.79 7.88 21.84
C GLY A 268 -20.80 7.31 23.27
N ARG A 269 -19.64 7.22 23.95
CA ARG A 269 -19.53 6.74 25.35
C ARG A 269 -18.70 7.72 26.20
N PRO A 270 -19.22 8.92 26.52
CA PRO A 270 -18.45 9.98 27.17
C PRO A 270 -17.91 9.62 28.57
N ASN A 271 -18.53 8.67 29.27
CA ASN A 271 -18.09 8.24 30.60
C ASN A 271 -17.06 7.09 30.57
N SER A 272 -16.71 6.55 29.40
CA SER A 272 -15.73 5.47 29.26
C SER A 272 -14.30 5.93 29.59
N ALA A 273 -13.45 4.99 30.03
CA ALA A 273 -12.03 5.26 30.28
C ALA A 273 -11.33 5.78 29.01
N ASP A 274 -11.66 5.20 27.84
CA ASP A 274 -11.12 5.60 26.54
C ASP A 274 -11.46 7.06 26.19
N ALA A 275 -12.73 7.48 26.40
CA ALA A 275 -13.17 8.84 26.11
C ALA A 275 -12.53 9.88 27.04
N LYS A 276 -12.21 9.51 28.28
CA LYS A 276 -11.49 10.37 29.23
C LYS A 276 -10.01 10.47 28.88
N ALA A 277 -9.39 9.37 28.44
CA ALA A 277 -7.97 9.32 28.08
C ALA A 277 -7.61 10.23 26.89
N ILE A 278 -8.56 10.50 25.99
CA ILE A 278 -8.36 11.35 24.80
C ILE A 278 -8.80 12.81 25.01
N ASN A 279 -9.39 13.14 26.16
CA ASN A 279 -9.91 14.48 26.41
C ASN A 279 -8.77 15.44 26.76
N VAL A 280 -8.07 15.83 25.71
CA VAL A 280 -6.99 16.79 25.74
C VAL A 280 -7.61 18.16 25.68
N GLY A 281 -7.51 18.90 26.78
CA GLY A 281 -7.98 20.29 26.85
C GLY A 281 -7.25 21.18 25.84
N LYS A 282 -7.56 22.49 25.87
CA LYS A 282 -6.95 23.47 24.95
C LYS A 282 -5.41 23.46 24.97
N GLU A 283 -4.81 23.18 26.13
CA GLU A 283 -3.35 23.11 26.29
C GLU A 283 -2.72 22.05 25.39
N GLY A 284 -3.31 20.87 25.25
CA GLY A 284 -2.70 19.84 24.40
C GLY A 284 -2.99 19.98 22.91
N GLU A 285 -4.05 20.70 22.54
CA GLU A 285 -4.20 21.15 21.16
C GLU A 285 -3.07 22.13 20.77
N GLU A 286 -2.67 23.02 21.68
CA GLU A 286 -1.56 23.95 21.47
C GLU A 286 -0.21 23.23 21.39
N VAL A 287 0.02 22.24 22.26
CA VAL A 287 1.21 21.36 22.20
C VAL A 287 1.31 20.68 20.84
N THR A 288 0.27 19.98 20.42
CA THR A 288 0.26 19.26 19.13
C THR A 288 0.53 20.22 17.97
N ARG A 289 -0.06 21.42 18.02
CA ARG A 289 0.18 22.47 17.02
C ARG A 289 1.64 22.94 17.03
N ARG A 290 2.26 23.06 18.20
CA ARG A 290 3.68 23.43 18.33
C ARG A 290 4.57 22.36 17.72
N VAL A 291 4.35 21.09 18.04
CA VAL A 291 5.09 19.94 17.49
C VAL A 291 5.00 19.90 15.97
N LEU A 292 3.79 20.04 15.41
CA LEU A 292 3.60 20.11 13.97
C LEU A 292 4.32 21.31 13.35
N SER A 293 4.34 22.45 14.05
CA SER A 293 5.05 23.63 13.58
C SER A 293 6.57 23.49 13.63
N GLU A 294 7.09 22.80 14.64
CA GLU A 294 8.52 22.47 14.77
C GLU A 294 8.94 21.51 13.67
N LYS A 295 8.18 20.43 13.43
CA LYS A 295 8.41 19.52 12.30
C LYS A 295 8.39 20.24 10.95
N LEU A 296 7.42 21.13 10.73
CA LEU A 296 7.39 21.97 9.52
C LEU A 296 8.59 22.91 9.43
N HIS A 297 9.08 23.43 10.56
CA HIS A 297 10.25 24.29 10.62
C HIS A 297 11.56 23.51 10.35
N GLU A 298 11.69 22.30 10.88
CA GLU A 298 12.80 21.37 10.61
C GLU A 298 12.93 21.05 9.12
N MET A 299 11.80 20.91 8.41
CA MET A 299 11.79 20.71 6.96
C MET A 299 12.24 21.93 6.15
N GLY A 300 12.40 23.10 6.78
CA GLY A 300 12.85 24.33 6.13
C GLY A 300 11.93 24.84 5.02
N ARG A 301 12.45 25.70 4.16
CA ARG A 301 11.72 26.26 3.00
C ARG A 301 11.58 25.22 1.88
N LEU A 302 10.57 25.38 1.02
CA LEU A 302 10.39 24.58 -0.19
C LEU A 302 11.67 24.60 -1.03
N SER A 303 12.25 23.42 -1.23
CA SER A 303 13.41 23.26 -2.09
C SER A 303 13.03 23.35 -3.58
N ASN A 304 13.99 23.71 -4.43
CA ASN A 304 13.74 23.77 -5.89
C ASN A 304 13.35 22.40 -6.46
N HIS A 305 13.89 21.31 -5.91
CA HIS A 305 13.57 19.95 -6.34
C HIS A 305 12.13 19.57 -5.97
N GLU A 306 11.66 19.92 -4.76
CA GLU A 306 10.25 19.73 -4.35
C GLU A 306 9.29 20.44 -5.31
N VAL A 307 9.60 21.68 -5.69
CA VAL A 307 8.77 22.46 -6.61
C VAL A 307 8.76 21.82 -8.01
N MET A 308 9.92 21.43 -8.53
CA MET A 308 10.02 20.82 -9.85
C MET A 308 9.27 19.49 -9.93
N VAL A 309 9.44 18.62 -8.93
CA VAL A 309 8.70 17.34 -8.85
C VAL A 309 7.20 17.58 -8.67
N GLY A 310 6.81 18.57 -7.88
CA GLY A 310 5.40 18.98 -7.74
C GLY A 310 4.78 19.42 -9.07
N ILE A 311 5.50 20.24 -9.85
CA ILE A 311 5.05 20.67 -11.19
C ILE A 311 4.93 19.46 -12.13
N MET A 312 5.93 18.57 -12.15
CA MET A 312 5.90 17.36 -12.98
C MET A 312 4.74 16.44 -12.60
N PHE A 313 4.46 16.29 -11.31
CA PHE A 313 3.33 15.49 -10.83
C PHE A 313 1.99 16.08 -11.27
N VAL A 314 1.76 17.37 -11.04
CA VAL A 314 0.54 18.05 -11.47
C VAL A 314 0.38 17.97 -12.99
N PHE A 315 1.46 18.17 -13.74
CA PHE A 315 1.47 18.03 -15.18
C PHE A 315 1.09 16.60 -15.63
N ALA A 316 1.67 15.57 -15.02
CA ALA A 316 1.35 14.18 -15.32
C ALA A 316 -0.12 13.83 -15.03
N VAL A 317 -0.65 14.27 -13.87
CA VAL A 317 -2.07 14.08 -13.51
C VAL A 317 -2.98 14.79 -14.51
N MET A 318 -2.64 16.01 -14.92
CA MET A 318 -3.40 16.75 -15.93
C MET A 318 -3.37 16.04 -17.29
N LEU A 319 -2.23 15.49 -17.70
CA LEU A 319 -2.14 14.70 -18.94
C LEU A 319 -2.98 13.42 -18.88
N TRP A 320 -3.02 12.71 -17.75
CA TRP A 320 -3.91 11.57 -17.58
C TRP A 320 -5.38 11.98 -17.65
N PHE A 321 -5.75 13.07 -16.98
CA PHE A 321 -7.13 13.55 -16.97
C PHE A 321 -7.60 14.04 -18.35
N LEU A 322 -6.75 14.78 -19.06
CA LEU A 322 -7.03 15.31 -20.39
C LEU A 322 -6.83 14.29 -21.52
N ARG A 323 -6.39 13.05 -21.22
CA ARG A 323 -6.15 12.03 -22.24
C ARG A 323 -7.43 11.61 -22.94
N ARG A 324 -8.49 11.33 -22.18
CA ARG A 324 -9.84 11.05 -22.68
C ARG A 324 -10.88 11.59 -21.69
N PRO A 325 -11.10 12.91 -21.71
CA PRO A 325 -11.98 13.56 -20.73
C PRO A 325 -13.46 13.22 -20.95
N GLY A 326 -13.85 12.70 -22.11
CA GLY A 326 -15.22 12.27 -22.42
C GLY A 326 -16.17 13.42 -22.79
N PHE A 327 -15.90 14.65 -22.34
CA PHE A 327 -16.66 15.85 -22.71
C PHE A 327 -16.02 16.68 -23.83
N MET A 328 -14.73 16.48 -24.10
CA MET A 328 -13.99 17.09 -25.19
C MET A 328 -13.06 16.04 -25.83
N LYS A 329 -12.57 16.32 -27.03
CA LYS A 329 -11.54 15.48 -27.65
C LYS A 329 -10.33 15.41 -26.73
N GLY A 330 -9.76 14.22 -26.59
CA GLY A 330 -8.54 14.03 -25.82
C GLY A 330 -7.35 14.70 -26.47
N TRP A 331 -6.34 15.09 -25.70
CA TRP A 331 -5.09 15.60 -26.28
C TRP A 331 -4.46 14.67 -27.34
N PRO A 332 -4.57 13.32 -27.28
CA PRO A 332 -4.00 12.46 -28.33
C PRO A 332 -4.64 12.67 -29.70
N GLU A 333 -5.93 13.02 -29.74
CA GLU A 333 -6.68 13.28 -30.99
C GLU A 333 -6.33 14.64 -31.60
N TYR A 334 -5.74 15.55 -30.83
CA TYR A 334 -5.23 16.84 -31.32
C TYR A 334 -3.80 16.77 -31.85
N ILE A 335 -3.01 15.80 -31.36
CA ILE A 335 -1.58 15.68 -31.69
C ILE A 335 -1.34 14.64 -32.80
N THR A 336 -2.19 13.63 -32.91
CA THR A 336 -1.98 12.50 -33.81
C THR A 336 -3.28 12.02 -34.45
N ASP A 337 -3.26 11.84 -35.77
CA ASP A 337 -4.36 11.20 -36.55
C ASP A 337 -4.39 9.67 -36.40
N THR A 338 -3.39 9.09 -35.74
CA THR A 338 -3.37 7.68 -35.40
C THR A 338 -4.26 7.44 -34.20
N THR A 339 -5.18 6.48 -34.32
CA THR A 339 -5.93 5.95 -33.19
C THR A 339 -4.93 5.34 -32.21
N VAL A 340 -4.48 6.14 -31.23
CA VAL A 340 -3.82 5.62 -30.04
C VAL A 340 -4.76 4.54 -29.52
N ARG A 341 -4.27 3.29 -29.46
CA ARG A 341 -5.08 2.15 -29.01
C ARG A 341 -5.85 2.61 -27.78
N PRO A 342 -7.18 2.36 -27.72
CA PRO A 342 -7.84 2.40 -26.44
C PRO A 342 -7.01 1.48 -25.56
N ASP A 343 -6.44 2.01 -24.48
CA ASP A 343 -5.80 1.14 -23.51
C ASP A 343 -6.83 0.08 -23.11
#